data_AF-A0A8S2UG32-F1
#
_entry.id   AF-A0A8S2UG32-F1
#
_cell.length_a   1.000
_cell.length_b   1.000
_cell.length_c   1.000
_cell.angle_alpha   90.00
_cell.angle_beta   90.00
_cell.angle_gamma   90.00
#
_symmetry.space_group_name_H-M   'P 1'
#
loop_
_entity.id
_entity.type
_entity.pdbx_description
1 polymer ?
#
loop_
_entity_poly.entity_id
_entity_poly.type
_entity_poly.pdbx_seq_one_letter_code
_entity_poly.pdbx_strand_id
1 'polypeptide(L)'
;SLSGLITYVLPAVLFFFIRTPQSQTPTAATKYIGIIAFYGYVFGLMTTLVWITESSLIAVTMGHRIRQVKQRLEYLAKYHRQRLEDEERQQLRVYNNNEFSFENLTVSIPQPIETVVLQRNLNSSIRRNENLLISGTTGCGKTSLFRICAGLWPIQANYLEMPERQQMLFVSQRPYLPIGSLRFQTEFMLNLKSRITTRVNLTYFDIQKLFQLVNMDYLLERYDLDEVSSVTTAFG
;
A
#
# COMPACT_ATOMS: atom_id res chain seq x y z
N SER A 1 17.98 20.00 -0.78
CA SER A 1 19.08 19.53 -1.65
C SER A 1 20.08 20.66 -1.83
N LEU A 2 21.32 20.46 -1.37
CA LEU A 2 22.39 21.45 -1.49
C LEU A 2 22.68 21.84 -2.97
N SER A 3 22.40 20.90 -3.89
CA SER A 3 22.56 21.05 -5.33
C SER A 3 21.65 22.12 -5.94
N GLY A 4 20.38 22.19 -5.53
CA GLY A 4 19.44 23.22 -6.00
C GLY A 4 19.87 24.62 -5.57
N LEU A 5 20.29 24.77 -4.32
CA LEU A 5 20.69 26.06 -3.76
C LEU A 5 21.96 26.62 -4.44
N ILE A 6 22.96 25.77 -4.72
CA ILE A 6 24.16 26.17 -5.49
C ILE A 6 23.78 26.54 -6.93
N THR A 7 22.86 25.79 -7.55
CA THR A 7 22.41 26.04 -8.92
C THR A 7 21.71 27.40 -9.05
N TYR A 8 20.89 27.82 -8.09
CA TYR A 8 20.15 29.08 -8.20
C TYR A 8 20.88 30.30 -7.60
N VAL A 9 21.75 30.12 -6.61
CA VAL A 9 22.45 31.22 -5.93
C VAL A 9 23.67 31.70 -6.71
N LEU A 10 24.45 30.80 -7.32
CA LEU A 10 25.67 31.17 -8.07
C LEU A 10 25.39 32.13 -9.25
N PRO A 11 24.34 31.94 -10.06
CA PRO A 11 24.01 32.84 -11.18
C PRO A 11 23.45 34.18 -10.71
N ALA A 12 22.65 34.19 -9.64
CA ALA A 12 22.15 35.44 -9.05
C ALA A 12 23.30 36.31 -8.55
N VAL A 13 24.32 35.70 -7.95
CA VAL A 13 25.56 36.38 -7.54
C VAL A 13 26.36 36.84 -8.77
N LEU A 14 26.53 36.00 -9.79
CA LEU A 14 27.25 36.38 -11.02
C LEU A 14 26.58 37.56 -11.75
N PHE A 15 25.26 37.56 -11.82
CA PHE A 15 24.46 38.64 -12.41
C PHE A 15 24.56 39.94 -11.58
N PHE A 16 24.62 39.82 -10.26
CA PHE A 16 24.78 40.97 -9.35
C PHE A 16 26.18 41.59 -9.41
N PHE A 17 27.22 40.77 -9.65
CA PHE A 17 28.61 41.24 -9.80
C PHE A 17 28.90 41.86 -11.17
N ILE A 18 28.17 41.49 -12.24
CA ILE A 18 28.22 42.17 -13.55
C ILE A 18 27.34 43.43 -13.49
N ARG A 19 27.70 44.39 -12.63
CA ARG A 19 27.00 45.68 -12.52
C ARG A 19 27.34 46.54 -13.74
N THR A 20 26.33 47.07 -14.41
CA THR A 20 26.45 47.91 -15.61
C THR A 20 27.25 49.19 -15.32
N PRO A 21 28.39 49.46 -16.01
CA PRO A 21 29.04 50.76 -15.93
C PRO A 21 28.15 51.81 -16.64
N GLN A 22 27.71 52.83 -15.91
CA GLN A 22 26.72 53.84 -16.33
C GLN A 22 27.21 54.83 -17.41
N SER A 23 28.26 54.54 -18.19
CA SER A 23 28.86 55.55 -19.10
C SER A 23 29.49 54.99 -20.39
N GLN A 24 28.81 54.09 -21.12
CA GLN A 24 29.35 53.58 -22.40
C GLN A 24 28.44 53.76 -23.61
N THR A 25 29.10 53.96 -24.76
CA THR A 25 28.54 54.13 -26.10
C THR A 25 27.64 52.95 -26.50
N PRO A 26 26.63 53.16 -27.37
CA PRO A 26 25.64 52.13 -27.73
C PRO A 26 26.27 50.84 -28.27
N THR A 27 27.42 50.93 -28.95
CA THR A 27 28.17 49.77 -29.48
C THR A 27 28.76 48.86 -28.40
N ALA A 28 29.18 49.42 -27.26
CA ALA A 28 29.72 48.62 -26.15
C ALA A 28 28.60 47.90 -25.39
N ALA A 29 27.44 48.54 -25.22
CA ALA A 29 26.27 47.96 -24.56
C ALA A 29 25.77 46.68 -25.27
N THR A 30 25.69 46.69 -26.61
CA THR A 30 25.29 45.51 -27.40
C THR A 30 26.25 44.33 -27.19
N LYS A 31 27.56 44.58 -27.04
CA LYS A 31 28.56 43.53 -26.78
C LYS A 31 28.37 42.90 -25.40
N TYR A 32 28.10 43.69 -24.36
CA TYR A 32 27.83 43.17 -23.01
C TYR A 32 26.52 42.38 -22.94
N ILE A 33 25.46 42.86 -23.60
CA ILE A 33 24.17 42.13 -23.68
C ILE A 33 24.38 40.76 -24.34
N GLY A 34 25.16 40.69 -25.43
CA GLY A 34 25.49 39.42 -26.09
C GLY A 34 26.25 38.45 -25.18
N ILE A 35 27.21 38.94 -24.39
CA ILE A 35 27.96 38.12 -23.42
C ILE A 35 27.05 37.60 -22.31
N ILE A 36 26.18 38.45 -21.75
CA ILE A 36 25.22 38.04 -20.71
C ILE A 36 24.24 37.00 -21.25
N ALA A 37 23.70 37.22 -22.45
CA ALA A 37 22.81 36.27 -23.11
C ALA A 37 23.49 34.92 -23.38
N PHE A 38 24.76 34.95 -23.82
CA PHE A 38 25.57 33.75 -24.02
C PHE A 38 25.77 32.96 -22.72
N TYR A 39 26.19 33.62 -21.64
CA TYR A 39 26.35 32.95 -20.34
C TYR A 39 25.02 32.44 -19.77
N GLY A 40 23.92 33.18 -19.96
CA GLY A 40 22.58 32.72 -19.58
C GLY A 40 22.16 31.45 -20.32
N TYR A 41 22.45 31.35 -21.62
CA TYR A 41 22.17 30.16 -22.41
C TYR A 41 23.02 28.95 -21.98
N VAL A 42 24.33 29.14 -21.82
CA VAL A 42 25.25 28.08 -21.35
C VAL A 42 24.84 27.60 -19.96
N PHE A 43 24.45 28.52 -19.08
CA PHE A 43 23.97 28.17 -17.75
C PHE A 43 22.66 27.38 -17.80
N GLY A 44 21.70 27.81 -18.61
CA GLY A 44 20.45 27.06 -18.86
C GLY A 44 20.72 25.62 -19.31
N LEU A 45 21.66 25.42 -20.23
CA LEU A 45 22.10 24.10 -20.66
C LEU A 45 22.71 23.28 -19.50
N MET A 46 23.56 23.87 -18.67
CA MET A 46 24.14 23.17 -17.52
C MET A 46 23.07 22.76 -16.49
N THR A 47 22.09 23.61 -16.22
CA THR A 47 21.00 23.25 -15.29
C THR A 47 20.14 22.12 -15.83
N THR A 48 19.76 22.15 -17.11
CA THR A 48 18.99 21.05 -17.71
C THR A 48 19.76 19.74 -17.68
N LEU A 49 21.09 19.77 -17.88
CA LEU A 49 21.93 18.59 -17.73
C LEU A 49 21.91 18.03 -16.29
N VAL A 50 22.00 18.90 -15.28
CA VAL A 50 21.87 18.49 -13.86
C VAL A 50 20.49 17.86 -13.60
N TRP A 51 19.42 18.49 -14.07
CA TRP A 51 18.07 17.95 -13.93
C TRP A 51 17.91 16.57 -14.59
N ILE A 52 18.51 16.37 -15.76
CA ILE A 52 18.53 15.06 -16.44
C ILE A 52 19.27 14.02 -15.58
N THR A 53 20.43 14.36 -15.02
CA THR A 53 21.19 13.42 -14.19
C THR A 53 20.44 13.02 -12.91
N GLU A 54 19.84 13.98 -12.19
CA GLU A 54 19.03 13.70 -11.00
C GLU A 54 17.79 12.87 -11.34
N SER A 55 17.11 13.20 -12.44
CA SER A 55 15.96 12.43 -12.92
C SER A 55 16.35 11.00 -13.28
N SER A 56 17.52 10.80 -13.89
CA SER A 56 18.04 9.48 -14.22
C SER A 56 18.30 8.63 -12.97
N LEU A 57 18.81 9.24 -11.90
CA LEU A 57 19.05 8.55 -10.63
C LEU A 57 17.74 8.10 -9.98
N ILE A 58 16.73 8.99 -9.94
CA ILE A 58 15.40 8.65 -9.44
C ILE A 58 14.78 7.52 -10.29
N ALA A 59 14.91 7.58 -11.61
CA ALA A 59 14.40 6.55 -12.51
C ALA A 59 15.06 5.18 -12.25
N VAL A 60 16.37 5.13 -12.05
CA VAL A 60 17.10 3.88 -11.72
C VAL A 60 16.64 3.31 -10.38
N THR A 61 16.56 4.14 -9.33
CA THR A 61 16.10 3.69 -8.01
C THR A 61 14.65 3.19 -8.04
N MET A 62 13.78 3.86 -8.80
CA MET A 62 12.41 3.41 -9.01
C MET A 62 12.35 2.10 -9.79
N GLY A 63 13.19 1.93 -10.81
CA GLY A 63 13.34 0.67 -11.53
C GLY A 63 13.70 -0.50 -10.61
N HIS A 64 14.62 -0.30 -9.66
CA HIS A 64 14.93 -1.30 -8.64
C HIS A 64 13.73 -1.64 -7.74
N ARG A 65 12.98 -0.64 -7.26
CA ARG A 65 11.79 -0.86 -6.43
C ARG A 65 10.70 -1.62 -7.19
N ILE A 66 10.42 -1.23 -8.43
CA ILE A 66 9.46 -1.91 -9.30
C ILE A 66 9.88 -3.37 -9.50
N ARG A 67 11.17 -3.62 -9.76
CA ARG A 67 11.68 -4.98 -9.91
C ARG A 67 11.50 -5.81 -8.64
N GLN A 68 11.79 -5.25 -7.47
CA GLN A 68 11.58 -5.94 -6.19
C GLN A 68 10.10 -6.27 -5.96
N VAL A 69 9.20 -5.33 -6.24
CA VAL A 69 7.75 -5.57 -6.13
C VAL A 69 7.32 -6.66 -7.11
N LYS A 70 7.76 -6.60 -8.36
CA LYS A 70 7.47 -7.63 -9.37
C LYS A 70 7.94 -9.02 -8.91
N GLN A 71 9.17 -9.14 -8.42
CA GLN A 71 9.71 -10.42 -7.93
C GLN A 71 8.90 -10.97 -6.76
N ARG A 72 8.47 -10.12 -5.82
CA ARG A 72 7.61 -10.55 -4.70
C ARG A 72 6.24 -11.01 -5.17
N LEU A 73 5.65 -10.32 -6.14
CA LEU A 73 4.37 -10.72 -6.73
C LEU A 73 4.47 -12.05 -7.48
N GLU A 74 5.54 -12.26 -8.27
CA GLU A 74 5.79 -13.53 -8.95
C GLU A 74 5.97 -14.68 -7.96
N TYR A 75 6.73 -14.44 -6.88
CA TYR A 75 6.87 -15.40 -5.79
C TYR A 75 5.53 -15.75 -5.15
N LEU A 76 4.72 -14.74 -4.80
CA LEU A 76 3.40 -14.93 -4.20
C LEU A 76 2.44 -15.66 -5.15
N ALA A 77 2.47 -15.36 -6.45
CA ALA A 77 1.64 -16.02 -7.44
C ALA A 77 2.02 -17.49 -7.61
N LYS A 78 3.32 -17.80 -7.66
CA LYS A 78 3.82 -19.19 -7.69
C LYS A 78 3.40 -19.94 -6.42
N TYR A 79 3.58 -19.32 -5.26
CA TYR A 79 3.21 -19.89 -3.97
C TYR A 79 1.71 -20.16 -3.87
N HIS A 80 0.87 -19.22 -4.29
CA HIS A 80 -0.58 -19.39 -4.32
C HIS A 80 -1.00 -20.56 -5.22
N ARG A 81 -0.35 -20.76 -6.37
CA ARG A 81 -0.65 -21.88 -7.25
C ARG A 81 -0.29 -23.23 -6.62
N GLN A 82 0.92 -23.35 -6.07
CA GLN A 82 1.36 -24.57 -5.38
C GLN A 82 0.45 -24.92 -4.21
N ARG A 83 0.04 -23.90 -3.43
CA ARG A 83 -0.90 -24.06 -2.33
C ARG A 83 -2.23 -24.66 -2.78
N LEU A 84 -2.82 -24.20 -3.89
CA LEU A 84 -4.08 -24.77 -4.40
C LEU A 84 -3.92 -26.25 -4.76
N GLU A 85 -2.81 -26.61 -5.39
CA GLU A 85 -2.50 -28.01 -5.71
C GLU A 85 -2.33 -28.86 -4.44
N ASP A 86 -1.70 -28.33 -3.39
CA ASP A 86 -1.53 -29.02 -2.10
C ASP A 86 -2.87 -29.17 -1.35
N GLU A 87 -3.75 -28.15 -1.38
CA GLU A 87 -5.10 -28.22 -0.81
C GLU A 87 -5.95 -29.30 -1.50
N GLU A 88 -5.87 -29.39 -2.83
CA GLU A 88 -6.54 -30.44 -3.63
C GLU A 88 -5.98 -31.83 -3.29
N ARG A 89 -4.65 -31.97 -3.20
CA ARG A 89 -3.98 -33.25 -2.87
C ARG A 89 -4.30 -33.75 -1.48
N GLN A 90 -4.36 -32.85 -0.50
CA GLN A 90 -4.63 -33.22 0.89
C GLN A 90 -6.10 -33.59 1.14
N GLN A 91 -6.96 -33.53 0.12
CA GLN A 91 -8.41 -33.71 0.27
C GLN A 91 -8.93 -32.95 1.48
N LEU A 92 -8.44 -31.71 1.69
CA LEU A 92 -8.98 -30.83 2.73
C LEU A 92 -10.41 -30.53 2.30
N ARG A 93 -11.33 -31.37 2.76
CA ARG A 93 -12.75 -31.27 2.47
C ARG A 93 -13.25 -30.08 3.28
N VAL A 94 -13.14 -28.90 2.67
CA VAL A 94 -13.86 -27.70 3.08
C VAL A 94 -15.34 -28.02 2.92
N TYR A 95 -15.91 -28.68 3.93
CA TYR A 95 -17.32 -28.97 3.99
C TYR A 95 -18.07 -27.69 4.40
N ASN A 96 -19.12 -27.39 3.66
CA ASN A 96 -19.85 -26.14 3.80
C ASN A 96 -21.01 -26.29 4.79
N ASN A 97 -20.71 -26.66 6.04
CA ASN A 97 -21.73 -26.82 7.09
C ASN A 97 -21.89 -25.59 8.01
N ASN A 98 -21.33 -24.43 7.64
CA ASN A 98 -21.30 -23.22 8.49
C ASN A 98 -20.64 -23.44 9.88
N GLU A 99 -19.85 -24.49 10.04
CA GLU A 99 -19.05 -24.76 11.23
C GLU A 99 -17.57 -24.58 10.92
N PHE A 100 -16.79 -24.25 11.95
CA PHE A 100 -15.34 -24.11 11.85
C PHE A 100 -14.70 -25.16 12.75
N SER A 101 -14.16 -26.22 12.16
CA SER A 101 -13.57 -27.33 12.91
C SER A 101 -12.24 -27.74 12.29
N PHE A 102 -11.26 -28.07 13.13
CA PHE A 102 -9.95 -28.53 12.66
C PHE A 102 -9.35 -29.54 13.61
N GLU A 103 -8.70 -30.55 13.04
CA GLU A 103 -7.97 -31.58 13.78
C GLU A 103 -6.53 -31.67 13.32
N ASN A 104 -5.65 -31.78 14.32
CA ASN A 104 -4.21 -31.88 14.16
C ASN A 104 -3.60 -30.73 13.33
N LEU A 105 -4.10 -29.51 13.52
CA LEU A 105 -3.61 -28.33 12.81
C LEU A 105 -2.22 -27.93 13.31
N THR A 106 -1.28 -27.81 12.37
CA THR A 106 0.08 -27.30 12.59
C THR A 106 0.20 -25.89 12.05
N VAL A 107 0.58 -24.95 12.92
CA VAL A 107 0.79 -23.55 12.56
C VAL A 107 2.26 -23.32 12.28
N SER A 108 2.58 -22.99 11.03
CA SER A 108 3.95 -22.72 10.56
C SER A 108 4.06 -21.37 9.88
N ILE A 109 5.22 -20.73 10.00
CA ILE A 109 5.57 -19.51 9.25
C ILE A 109 6.36 -19.94 8.02
N PRO A 110 5.85 -19.72 6.79
CA PRO A 110 6.64 -19.94 5.60
C PRO A 110 7.68 -18.82 5.46
N GLN A 111 8.96 -19.13 5.73
CA GLN A 111 10.07 -18.24 5.39
C GLN A 111 10.82 -18.78 4.16
N PRO A 112 11.59 -17.92 3.45
CA PRO A 112 12.29 -18.33 2.22
C PRO A 112 13.33 -19.45 2.41
N ILE A 113 13.86 -19.60 3.63
CA ILE A 113 14.97 -20.50 3.95
C ILE A 113 14.47 -21.69 4.78
N GLU A 114 13.61 -21.45 5.77
CA GLU A 114 13.12 -22.49 6.68
C GLU A 114 11.68 -22.22 7.13
N THR A 115 10.90 -23.28 7.29
CA THR A 115 9.55 -23.21 7.86
C THR A 115 9.62 -23.29 9.38
N VAL A 116 9.27 -22.20 10.05
CA VAL A 116 9.28 -22.16 11.52
C VAL A 116 7.94 -22.65 12.05
N VAL A 117 7.92 -23.77 12.78
CA VAL A 117 6.70 -24.29 13.41
C VAL A 117 6.46 -23.61 14.75
N LEU A 118 5.29 -23.00 14.93
CA LEU A 118 4.91 -22.28 16.15
C LEU A 118 4.05 -23.12 17.10
N GLN A 119 3.13 -23.89 16.53
CA GLN A 119 2.20 -24.76 17.26
C GLN A 119 1.93 -26.02 16.45
N ARG A 120 1.71 -27.14 17.15
CA ARG A 120 1.38 -28.45 16.58
C ARG A 120 0.13 -28.99 17.23
N ASN A 121 -0.55 -29.89 16.54
CA ASN A 121 -1.63 -30.69 17.08
C ASN A 121 -2.78 -29.87 17.69
N LEU A 122 -3.11 -28.73 17.08
CA LEU A 122 -4.25 -27.93 17.53
C LEU A 122 -5.55 -28.60 17.08
N ASN A 123 -6.50 -28.72 18.00
CA ASN A 123 -7.83 -29.27 17.76
C ASN A 123 -8.86 -28.30 18.32
N SER A 124 -9.85 -27.92 17.52
CA SER A 124 -10.96 -27.10 17.99
C SER A 124 -12.15 -27.21 17.03
N SER A 125 -13.35 -27.00 17.57
CA SER A 125 -14.59 -26.92 16.81
C SER A 125 -15.41 -25.76 17.34
N ILE A 126 -15.89 -24.91 16.45
CA ILE A 126 -16.72 -23.75 16.74
C ILE A 126 -17.98 -23.89 15.90
N ARG A 127 -19.13 -23.88 16.57
CA ARG A 127 -20.43 -23.94 15.90
C ARG A 127 -20.91 -22.56 15.49
N ARG A 128 -21.92 -22.53 14.62
CA ARG A 128 -22.57 -21.28 14.24
C ARG A 128 -23.13 -20.56 15.47
N ASN A 129 -22.93 -19.25 15.54
CA ASN A 129 -23.32 -18.37 16.65
C ASN A 129 -22.51 -18.53 17.94
N GLU A 130 -21.40 -19.26 17.93
CA GLU A 130 -20.44 -19.27 19.04
C GLU A 130 -19.37 -18.20 18.87
N ASN A 131 -18.91 -17.63 20.00
CA ASN A 131 -17.81 -16.68 20.04
C ASN A 131 -16.59 -17.37 20.65
N LEU A 132 -15.46 -17.38 19.93
CA LEU A 132 -14.19 -17.90 20.42
C LEU A 132 -13.20 -16.75 20.67
N LEU A 133 -12.63 -16.71 21.88
CA LEU A 133 -11.52 -15.84 22.22
C LEU A 133 -10.21 -16.65 22.23
N ILE A 134 -9.25 -16.25 21.40
CA ILE A 134 -7.91 -16.85 21.37
C ILE A 134 -6.93 -15.91 22.10
N SER A 135 -6.43 -16.33 23.26
CA SER A 135 -5.48 -15.57 24.08
C SER A 135 -4.13 -16.30 24.20
N GLY A 136 -3.08 -15.59 24.60
CA GLY A 136 -1.75 -16.16 24.88
C GLY A 136 -0.62 -15.14 24.69
N THR A 137 0.63 -15.57 24.86
CA THR A 137 1.82 -14.72 24.70
C THR A 137 2.04 -14.22 23.27
N THR A 138 2.70 -13.07 23.11
CA THR A 138 3.10 -12.56 21.79
C THR A 138 4.04 -13.56 21.12
N GLY A 139 3.81 -13.86 19.84
CA GLY A 139 4.65 -14.79 19.07
C GLY A 139 4.21 -16.25 19.11
N CYS A 140 3.20 -16.65 19.90
CA CYS A 140 2.74 -18.04 19.95
C CYS A 140 1.94 -18.51 18.72
N GLY A 141 1.82 -17.68 17.68
CA GLY A 141 1.14 -18.06 16.43
C GLY A 141 -0.35 -17.73 16.32
N LYS A 142 -0.90 -16.84 17.16
CA LYS A 142 -2.30 -16.38 17.02
C LYS A 142 -2.59 -15.73 15.65
N THR A 143 -1.82 -14.70 15.29
CA THR A 143 -1.95 -14.04 13.98
C THR A 143 -1.65 -15.01 12.84
N SER A 144 -0.73 -15.94 13.06
CA SER A 144 -0.38 -17.01 12.12
C SER A 144 -1.54 -17.96 11.86
N LEU A 145 -2.29 -18.35 12.89
CA LEU A 145 -3.51 -19.14 12.77
C LEU A 145 -4.52 -18.42 11.87
N PHE A 146 -4.82 -17.14 12.14
CA PHE A 146 -5.73 -16.36 11.30
C PHE A 146 -5.24 -16.24 9.84
N ARG A 147 -3.92 -16.16 9.61
CA ARG A 147 -3.35 -16.17 8.25
C ARG A 147 -3.53 -17.51 7.56
N ILE A 148 -3.52 -18.63 8.27
CA ILE A 148 -3.83 -19.95 7.72
C ILE A 148 -5.31 -20.02 7.32
N CYS A 149 -6.22 -19.63 8.22
CA CYS A 149 -7.66 -19.60 7.95
C CYS A 149 -8.03 -18.67 6.78
N ALA A 150 -7.38 -17.50 6.69
CA ALA A 150 -7.55 -16.53 5.62
C ALA A 150 -7.01 -16.99 4.27
N GLY A 151 -6.32 -18.14 4.22
CA GLY A 151 -5.73 -18.63 2.99
C GLY A 151 -4.44 -17.90 2.59
N LEU A 152 -3.75 -17.27 3.53
CA LEU A 152 -2.45 -16.62 3.28
C LEU A 152 -1.28 -17.58 3.48
N TRP A 153 -1.37 -18.49 4.45
CA TRP A 153 -0.32 -19.47 4.80
C TRP A 153 -0.80 -20.91 4.56
N PRO A 154 0.11 -21.87 4.33
CA PRO A 154 -0.25 -23.20 3.90
C PRO A 154 -0.92 -23.94 5.05
N ILE A 155 -1.90 -24.79 4.72
CA ILE A 155 -2.61 -25.58 5.72
C ILE A 155 -1.85 -26.90 5.89
N GLN A 156 -1.60 -27.27 7.13
CA GLN A 156 -1.05 -28.56 7.51
C GLN A 156 -1.94 -29.12 8.61
N ALA A 157 -2.98 -29.84 8.21
CA ALA A 157 -3.97 -30.44 9.11
C ALA A 157 -4.41 -31.79 8.56
N ASN A 158 -4.89 -32.66 9.45
CA ASN A 158 -5.54 -33.90 9.02
C ASN A 158 -6.98 -33.63 8.58
N TYR A 159 -7.64 -32.70 9.24
CA TYR A 159 -9.01 -32.30 8.96
C TYR A 159 -9.17 -30.79 9.17
N LEU A 160 -9.87 -30.14 8.25
CA LEU A 160 -10.23 -28.73 8.33
C LEU A 160 -11.56 -28.51 7.61
N GLU A 161 -12.55 -28.11 8.39
CA GLU A 161 -13.84 -27.63 7.94
C GLU A 161 -13.93 -26.13 8.26
N MET A 162 -14.28 -25.34 7.25
CA MET A 162 -14.47 -23.90 7.40
C MET A 162 -15.50 -23.43 6.38
N PRO A 163 -16.24 -22.34 6.65
CA PRO A 163 -17.07 -21.72 5.63
C PRO A 163 -16.24 -21.31 4.41
N GLU A 164 -16.91 -21.06 3.29
CA GLU A 164 -16.24 -20.50 2.12
C GLU A 164 -15.54 -19.18 2.49
N ARG A 165 -14.30 -18.98 2.00
CA ARG A 165 -13.51 -17.78 2.32
C ARG A 165 -14.21 -16.48 1.97
N GLN A 166 -15.09 -16.50 0.96
CA GLN A 166 -15.94 -15.39 0.53
C GLN A 166 -16.98 -14.99 1.59
N GLN A 167 -17.38 -15.92 2.46
CA GLN A 167 -18.32 -15.69 3.56
C GLN A 167 -17.62 -15.22 4.84
N MET A 168 -16.29 -15.31 4.89
CA MET A 168 -15.48 -14.90 6.04
C MET A 168 -14.97 -13.45 5.88
N LEU A 169 -14.94 -12.69 6.98
CA LEU A 169 -14.34 -11.36 7.04
C LEU A 169 -13.18 -11.38 8.02
N PHE A 170 -11.99 -11.00 7.55
CA PHE A 170 -10.80 -10.86 8.38
C PHE A 170 -10.54 -9.38 8.63
N VAL A 171 -10.52 -8.98 9.90
CA VAL A 171 -10.18 -7.61 10.30
C VAL A 171 -8.72 -7.59 10.75
N SER A 172 -7.90 -6.76 10.11
CA SER A 172 -6.50 -6.60 10.49
C SER A 172 -6.36 -5.82 11.79
N GLN A 173 -5.28 -6.10 12.53
CA GLN A 173 -4.97 -5.36 13.77
C GLN A 173 -4.79 -3.85 13.54
N ARG A 174 -4.23 -3.48 12.38
CA ARG A 174 -4.15 -2.08 11.92
C ARG A 174 -5.08 -1.94 10.72
N PRO A 175 -6.13 -1.09 10.80
CA PRO A 175 -7.03 -0.88 9.67
C PRO A 175 -6.26 -0.23 8.52
N TYR A 176 -6.52 -0.71 7.31
CA TYR A 176 -6.02 -0.08 6.09
C TYR A 176 -7.13 0.78 5.50
N LEU A 177 -6.92 2.10 5.49
CA LEU A 177 -7.82 3.05 4.85
C LEU A 177 -7.15 3.51 3.55
N PRO A 178 -7.71 3.17 2.38
CA PRO A 178 -7.13 3.62 1.12
C PRO A 178 -7.28 5.13 0.99
N ILE A 179 -6.36 5.77 0.25
CA ILE A 179 -6.46 7.19 -0.05
C ILE A 179 -7.66 7.40 -0.97
N GLY A 180 -8.58 8.27 -0.57
CA GLY A 180 -9.78 8.59 -1.33
C GLY A 180 -10.84 9.20 -0.42
N SER A 181 -12.01 9.48 -1.00
CA SER A 181 -13.15 10.03 -0.30
C SER A 181 -13.69 9.05 0.76
N LEU A 182 -14.50 9.56 1.71
CA LEU A 182 -15.09 8.70 2.73
C LEU A 182 -15.97 7.61 2.11
N ARG A 183 -16.70 7.93 1.03
CA ARG A 183 -17.46 6.93 0.25
C ARG A 183 -16.55 5.86 -0.33
N PHE A 184 -15.42 6.24 -0.92
CA PHE A 184 -14.50 5.26 -1.50
C PHE A 184 -13.93 4.31 -0.44
N GLN A 185 -13.59 4.83 0.74
CA GLN A 185 -13.06 4.01 1.83
C GLN A 185 -14.11 3.02 2.36
N THR A 186 -15.38 3.43 2.46
CA THR A 186 -16.48 2.59 2.96
C THR A 186 -16.87 1.54 1.93
N GLU A 187 -16.98 1.94 0.66
CA GLU A 187 -17.17 1.03 -0.46
C GLU A 187 -16.03 0.02 -0.56
N PHE A 188 -14.78 0.45 -0.39
CA PHE A 188 -13.63 -0.44 -0.41
C PHE A 188 -13.76 -1.53 0.65
N MET A 189 -14.08 -1.16 1.90
CA MET A 189 -14.22 -2.11 3.00
C MET A 189 -15.38 -3.10 2.79
N LEU A 190 -16.47 -2.67 2.14
CA LEU A 190 -17.66 -3.50 1.92
C LEU A 190 -17.55 -4.36 0.66
N ASN A 191 -16.88 -3.87 -0.39
CA ASN A 191 -16.70 -4.57 -1.66
C ASN A 191 -15.53 -5.59 -1.63
N LEU A 192 -14.82 -5.75 -0.50
CA LEU A 192 -13.79 -6.79 -0.33
C LEU A 192 -14.34 -8.23 -0.49
N LYS A 193 -15.66 -8.42 -0.40
CA LYS A 193 -16.31 -9.74 -0.43
C LYS A 193 -16.60 -10.29 -1.82
N SER A 194 -16.60 -9.48 -2.88
CA SER A 194 -17.04 -9.95 -4.20
C SER A 194 -15.89 -10.06 -5.21
N ARG A 195 -15.56 -11.29 -5.61
CA ARG A 195 -14.96 -11.56 -6.93
C ARG A 195 -15.95 -11.28 -8.08
N ILE A 196 -17.21 -10.96 -7.74
CA ILE A 196 -18.31 -10.74 -8.66
C ILE A 196 -18.51 -9.23 -8.80
N THR A 197 -18.40 -8.79 -10.05
CA THR A 197 -18.59 -7.50 -10.73
C THR A 197 -19.69 -6.55 -10.22
N THR A 198 -20.47 -6.87 -9.20
CA THR A 198 -21.44 -5.95 -8.62
C THR A 198 -20.73 -5.02 -7.65
N ARG A 199 -20.19 -3.90 -8.15
CA ARG A 199 -19.86 -2.76 -7.28
C ARG A 199 -21.15 -2.42 -6.54
N VAL A 200 -21.20 -2.63 -5.23
CA VAL A 200 -22.29 -2.08 -4.43
C VAL A 200 -22.07 -0.58 -4.47
N ASN A 201 -22.82 0.10 -5.33
CA ASN A 201 -22.86 1.55 -5.36
C ASN A 201 -23.75 1.96 -4.20
N LEU A 202 -23.13 2.36 -3.09
CA LEU A 202 -23.84 2.68 -1.87
C LEU A 202 -24.45 4.06 -2.03
N THR A 203 -25.75 4.18 -1.79
CA THR A 203 -26.38 5.50 -1.75
C THR A 203 -25.97 6.24 -0.49
N TYR A 204 -26.09 7.57 -0.48
CA TYR A 204 -25.84 8.40 0.71
C TYR A 204 -26.60 7.88 1.94
N PHE A 205 -27.86 7.48 1.74
CA PHE A 205 -28.72 6.97 2.81
C PHE A 205 -28.18 5.67 3.42
N ASP A 206 -27.66 4.76 2.59
CA ASP A 206 -27.07 3.50 3.07
C ASP A 206 -25.83 3.76 3.92
N ILE A 207 -24.99 4.70 3.48
CA ILE A 207 -23.78 5.10 4.20
C ILE A 207 -24.16 5.76 5.52
N GLN A 208 -25.09 6.71 5.51
CA GLN A 208 -25.56 7.38 6.73
C GLN A 208 -26.07 6.38 7.77
N LYS A 209 -26.89 5.42 7.35
CA LYS A 209 -27.41 4.36 8.21
C LYS A 209 -26.28 3.50 8.77
N LEU A 210 -25.28 3.17 7.96
CA LEU A 210 -24.13 2.37 8.40
C LEU A 210 -23.30 3.11 9.45
N PHE A 211 -23.02 4.40 9.24
CA PHE A 211 -22.27 5.21 10.21
C PHE A 211 -23.05 5.42 11.51
N GLN A 212 -24.38 5.53 11.45
CA GLN A 212 -25.22 5.54 12.65
C GLN A 212 -25.15 4.22 13.41
N LEU A 213 -25.17 3.08 12.71
CA LEU A 213 -25.04 1.75 13.34
C LEU A 213 -23.70 1.55 14.05
N VAL A 214 -22.62 2.11 13.50
CA VAL A 214 -21.26 2.03 14.06
C VAL A 214 -20.96 3.21 15.01
N ASN A 215 -21.92 4.11 15.21
CA ASN A 215 -21.80 5.28 16.08
C ASN A 215 -20.65 6.23 15.67
N MET A 216 -20.50 6.44 14.36
CA MET A 216 -19.49 7.30 13.71
C MET A 216 -20.10 8.41 12.84
N ASP A 217 -21.37 8.72 13.03
CA ASP A 217 -22.12 9.76 12.31
C ASP A 217 -21.43 11.13 12.26
N TYR A 218 -20.69 11.51 13.30
CA TYR A 218 -19.88 12.73 13.34
C TYR A 218 -18.86 12.87 12.19
N LEU A 219 -18.43 11.75 11.57
CA LEU A 219 -17.51 11.81 10.43
C LEU A 219 -18.17 12.38 9.18
N LEU A 220 -19.50 12.23 9.04
CA LEU A 220 -20.26 12.78 7.91
C LEU A 220 -20.45 14.30 8.02
N GLU A 221 -20.41 14.84 9.24
CA GLU A 221 -20.43 16.29 9.47
C GLU A 221 -19.06 16.92 9.22
N ARG A 222 -17.98 16.17 9.48
CA ARG A 222 -16.61 16.67 9.41
C ARG A 222 -15.97 16.53 8.03
N TYR A 223 -16.32 15.48 7.27
CA TYR A 223 -15.72 15.18 5.98
C TYR A 223 -16.80 15.07 4.90
N ASP A 224 -16.55 15.70 3.76
CA ASP A 224 -17.37 15.47 2.59
C ASP A 224 -17.18 14.03 2.06
N LEU A 225 -18.27 13.41 1.62
CA LEU A 225 -18.34 12.02 1.21
C LEU A 225 -17.63 11.73 -0.11
N ASP A 226 -17.63 12.71 -1.01
CA ASP A 226 -17.11 12.57 -2.37
C ASP A 226 -15.82 13.36 -2.60
N GLU A 227 -15.45 14.26 -1.67
CA GLU A 227 -14.22 15.04 -1.76
C GLU A 227 -13.00 14.24 -1.29
N VAL A 228 -11.91 14.31 -2.06
CA VAL A 228 -10.61 13.78 -1.66
C VAL A 228 -9.87 14.89 -0.94
N SER A 229 -9.90 14.90 0.39
CA SER A 229 -9.04 15.80 1.15
C SER A 229 -7.58 15.60 0.73
N SER A 230 -6.95 16.66 0.22
CA SER A 230 -5.55 16.59 -0.19
C SER A 230 -4.68 16.14 0.99
N VAL A 231 -3.72 15.25 0.75
CA VAL A 231 -2.84 14.63 1.76
C VAL A 231 -2.18 15.65 2.71
N THR A 232 -2.10 16.91 2.29
CA THR A 232 -1.57 18.05 3.06
C THR A 232 -2.32 18.36 4.35
N THR A 233 -3.61 18.07 4.48
CA THR A 233 -4.41 18.43 5.69
C THR A 233 -4.48 17.33 6.75
N ALA A 234 -4.10 16.09 6.42
CA ALA A 234 -4.21 14.95 7.35
C ALA A 234 -3.00 14.75 8.27
N PHE A 235 -1.90 15.48 8.03
CA PHE A 235 -0.67 15.43 8.84
C PHE A 235 -0.38 16.75 9.59
N GLY A 236 -1.41 17.59 9.77
CA GLY A 236 -1.34 18.79 10.61
C GLY A 236 -1.50 18.48 12.09
#